data_AF-A0A2L2YH85-F1
#
_entry.id   AF-A0A2L2YH85-F1
#
_cell.length_a   1.000
_cell.length_b   1.000
_cell.length_c   1.000
_cell.angle_alpha   90.00
_cell.angle_beta   90.00
_cell.angle_gamma   90.00
#
_symmetry.space_group_name_H-M   'P 1'
#
loop_
_entity.id
_entity.type
_entity.pdbx_description
1 polymer ?
#
loop_
_entity_poly.entity_id
_entity_poly.type
_entity_poly.pdbx_seq_one_letter_code
_entity_poly.pdbx_strand_id
1 'polypeptide(L)'
;LLIHLFGKKGNEDLSYDDFYRFMDNLQTEVLELEFTEFSRGMPTISEVDFARILLRYTLVHSSDYEAYIERVHERIPDEKGISFSQFKAFCQFLNNLDDFSIAMRMFTFANRPISQEEFHRAVAICTGHSLDANLVNAVFQIFDEDGDGQLSYKEFIAIMRDRLHRGFKSHLVKTEGWEAFKSCIKTEMRN
;
A
#
# COMPACT_ATOMS: atom_id res chain seq x y z
N LEU A 1 -0.14 -1.55 28.09
CA LEU A 1 -1.45 -1.99 27.56
C LEU A 1 -2.50 -2.22 28.65
N LEU A 2 -2.35 -3.21 29.56
CA LEU A 2 -3.41 -3.55 30.53
C LEU A 2 -3.88 -2.38 31.40
N ILE A 3 -2.95 -1.59 31.94
CA ILE A 3 -3.28 -0.38 32.74
C ILE A 3 -4.00 0.69 31.90
N HIS A 4 -3.72 0.74 30.60
CA HIS A 4 -4.29 1.73 29.68
C HIS A 4 -5.67 1.31 29.16
N LEU A 5 -5.94 0.00 29.10
CA LEU A 5 -7.20 -0.56 28.61
C LEU A 5 -8.21 -0.87 29.74
N PHE A 6 -7.73 -1.18 30.95
CA PHE A 6 -8.57 -1.65 32.07
C PHE A 6 -8.30 -0.89 33.39
N GLY A 7 -7.61 0.25 33.30
CA GLY A 7 -7.23 1.06 34.45
C GLY A 7 -6.17 0.43 35.35
N LYS A 8 -5.69 1.19 36.35
CA LYS A 8 -4.61 0.75 37.26
C LYS A 8 -4.96 -0.50 38.08
N LYS A 9 -6.25 -0.79 38.25
CA LYS A 9 -6.78 -1.92 39.03
C LYS A 9 -7.33 -3.06 38.17
N GLY A 10 -7.36 -2.92 36.85
CA GLY A 10 -7.82 -3.97 35.93
C GLY A 10 -9.33 -4.23 35.97
N ASN A 11 -10.12 -3.25 36.41
CA ASN A 11 -11.55 -3.39 36.65
C ASN A 11 -12.40 -2.37 35.89
N GLU A 12 -11.78 -1.57 35.02
CA GLU A 12 -12.51 -0.72 34.08
C GLU A 12 -12.90 -1.57 32.86
N ASP A 13 -14.13 -1.41 32.38
CA ASP A 13 -14.59 -2.11 31.18
C ASP A 13 -14.09 -1.38 29.92
N LEU A 14 -13.71 -2.16 28.90
CA LEU A 14 -13.29 -1.64 27.61
C LEU A 14 -14.43 -1.75 26.61
N SER A 15 -15.00 -0.61 26.20
CA SER A 15 -16.02 -0.58 25.16
C SER A 15 -15.41 -0.85 23.78
N TYR A 16 -16.27 -1.24 22.82
CA TYR A 16 -15.86 -1.37 21.42
C TYR A 16 -15.30 -0.05 20.87
N ASP A 17 -15.96 1.08 21.15
CA ASP A 17 -15.56 2.39 20.66
C ASP A 17 -14.20 2.83 21.22
N ASP A 18 -13.94 2.52 22.50
CA ASP A 18 -12.64 2.81 23.13
C ASP A 18 -11.53 1.96 22.53
N PHE A 19 -11.79 0.68 22.27
CA PHE A 19 -10.83 -0.20 21.61
C PHE A 19 -10.57 0.22 20.16
N TYR A 20 -11.62 0.57 19.41
CA TYR A 20 -11.50 1.06 18.03
C TYR A 20 -10.64 2.33 17.99
N ARG A 21 -10.93 3.32 18.85
CA ARG A 21 -10.14 4.56 18.95
C ARG A 21 -8.68 4.29 19.32
N PHE A 22 -8.44 3.36 20.25
CA PHE A 22 -7.08 2.95 20.61
C PHE A 22 -6.33 2.36 19.40
N MET A 23 -6.98 1.47 18.64
CA MET A 23 -6.38 0.87 17.46
C MET A 23 -6.12 1.89 16.34
N ASP A 24 -7.06 2.81 16.08
CA ASP A 24 -6.87 3.88 15.09
C ASP A 24 -5.73 4.83 15.48
N ASN A 25 -5.64 5.22 16.76
CA ASN A 25 -4.54 6.05 17.26
C ASN A 25 -3.19 5.35 17.10
N LEU A 26 -3.11 4.06 17.51
CA LEU A 26 -1.87 3.29 17.37
C LEU A 26 -1.45 3.15 15.91
N GLN A 27 -2.39 2.83 15.01
CA GLN A 27 -2.09 2.77 13.57
C GLN A 27 -1.64 4.13 13.03
N THR A 28 -2.28 5.21 13.46
CA THR A 28 -1.91 6.58 13.09
C THR A 28 -0.49 6.90 13.54
N GLU A 29 -0.13 6.64 14.79
CA GLU A 29 1.22 6.87 15.32
C GLU A 29 2.28 6.09 14.53
N VAL A 30 2.02 4.82 14.20
CA VAL A 30 2.94 4.02 13.37
C VAL A 30 3.12 4.62 11.98
N LEU A 31 2.03 5.10 11.36
CA LEU A 31 2.09 5.77 10.06
C LEU A 31 2.81 7.12 10.14
N GLU A 32 2.64 7.88 11.22
CA GLU A 32 3.35 9.14 11.45
C GLU A 32 4.85 8.92 11.60
N LEU A 33 5.27 7.87 12.30
CA LEU A 33 6.69 7.51 12.43
C LEU A 33 7.30 7.15 11.07
N GLU A 34 6.62 6.32 10.27
CA GLU A 34 7.04 6.01 8.90
C GLU A 34 7.14 7.28 8.04
N PHE A 35 6.11 8.14 8.07
CA PHE A 35 6.10 9.38 7.30
C PHE A 35 7.22 10.35 7.74
N THR A 36 7.48 10.45 9.04
CA THR A 36 8.49 11.33 9.61
C THR A 36 9.91 10.89 9.24
N GLU A 37 10.16 9.58 9.17
CA GLU A 37 11.45 9.02 8.73
C GLU A 37 11.84 9.52 7.34
N PHE A 38 10.87 9.59 6.42
CA PHE A 38 11.11 10.01 5.04
C PHE A 38 10.98 11.52 4.81
N SER A 39 10.04 12.19 5.48
CA SER A 39 9.87 13.64 5.33
C SER A 39 11.01 14.44 5.94
N ARG A 40 11.81 13.85 6.84
CA ARG A 40 12.98 14.49 7.47
C ARG A 40 12.63 15.84 8.11
N GLY A 41 11.43 15.94 8.69
CA GLY A 41 10.91 17.14 9.34
C GLY A 41 10.18 18.12 8.42
N MET A 42 10.04 17.80 7.12
CA MET A 42 9.24 18.57 6.18
C MET A 42 7.74 18.22 6.30
N PRO A 43 6.82 19.12 5.89
CA PRO A 43 5.38 18.85 5.93
C PRO A 43 4.92 17.79 4.90
N THR A 44 5.74 17.49 3.91
CA THR A 44 5.46 16.56 2.81
C THR A 44 6.64 15.62 2.56
N ILE A 45 6.38 14.44 2.04
CA ILE A 45 7.37 13.57 1.40
C ILE A 45 7.35 13.78 -0.12
N SER A 46 8.47 13.53 -0.81
CA SER A 46 8.47 13.51 -2.28
C SER A 46 7.67 12.29 -2.80
N GLU A 47 7.23 12.35 -4.06
CA GLU A 47 6.59 11.21 -4.74
C GLU A 47 7.55 10.01 -4.86
N VAL A 48 8.85 10.29 -4.98
CA VAL A 48 9.90 9.26 -4.93
C VAL A 48 9.95 8.60 -3.54
N ASP A 49 9.97 9.38 -2.46
CA ASP A 49 9.96 8.84 -1.10
C ASP A 49 8.66 8.07 -0.81
N PHE A 50 7.53 8.55 -1.31
CA PHE A 50 6.27 7.81 -1.28
C PHE A 50 6.40 6.45 -1.97
N ALA A 51 6.97 6.39 -3.17
CA ALA A 51 7.25 5.13 -3.87
C ALA A 51 8.16 4.21 -3.06
N ARG A 52 9.24 4.74 -2.46
CA ARG A 52 10.15 3.97 -1.59
C ARG A 52 9.42 3.36 -0.40
N ILE A 53 8.52 4.12 0.24
CA ILE A 53 7.69 3.64 1.33
C ILE A 53 6.77 2.51 0.84
N LEU A 54 6.07 2.69 -0.29
CA LEU A 54 5.21 1.68 -0.91
C LEU A 54 5.93 0.35 -1.17
N LEU A 55 7.15 0.42 -1.68
CA LEU A 55 7.93 -0.74 -2.10
C LEU A 55 8.74 -1.39 -0.97
N ARG A 56 8.96 -0.73 0.18
CA ARG A 56 9.81 -1.21 1.30
C ARG A 56 9.47 -2.63 1.78
N TYR A 57 8.20 -3.04 1.73
CA TYR A 57 7.73 -4.34 2.23
C TYR A 57 7.28 -5.30 1.12
N THR A 58 7.71 -5.04 -0.12
CA THR A 58 7.30 -5.79 -1.30
C THR A 58 8.42 -6.73 -1.74
N LEU A 59 8.08 -7.89 -2.32
CA LEU A 59 9.07 -8.84 -2.87
C LEU A 59 9.53 -8.42 -4.27
N VAL A 60 9.91 -7.16 -4.42
CA VAL A 60 10.42 -6.62 -5.69
C VAL A 60 11.92 -6.86 -5.75
N HIS A 61 12.42 -7.43 -6.86
CA HIS A 61 13.85 -7.62 -7.06
C HIS A 61 14.56 -6.25 -7.06
N SER A 62 15.81 -6.20 -6.62
CA SER A 62 16.56 -4.94 -6.51
C SER A 62 16.71 -4.19 -7.83
N SER A 63 16.74 -4.91 -8.97
CA SER A 63 16.73 -4.31 -10.31
C SER A 63 15.43 -3.58 -10.63
N ASP A 64 14.30 -4.18 -10.25
CA ASP A 64 12.97 -3.68 -10.56
C ASP A 64 12.63 -2.51 -9.62
N TYR A 65 13.11 -2.58 -8.37
CA TYR A 65 13.01 -1.48 -7.41
C TYR A 65 13.63 -0.19 -7.96
N GLU A 66 14.85 -0.25 -8.48
CA GLU A 66 15.51 0.95 -9.01
C GLU A 66 14.78 1.47 -10.25
N ALA A 67 14.28 0.57 -11.11
CA ALA A 67 13.46 0.96 -12.26
C ALA A 67 12.16 1.67 -11.86
N TYR A 68 11.49 1.26 -10.77
CA TYR A 68 10.33 2.00 -10.25
C TYR A 68 10.72 3.41 -9.79
N ILE A 69 11.84 3.54 -9.08
CA ILE A 69 12.29 4.82 -8.55
C ILE A 69 12.69 5.78 -9.67
N GLU A 70 13.49 5.31 -10.64
CA GLU A 70 13.92 6.10 -11.79
C GLU A 70 12.72 6.58 -12.61
N ARG A 71 11.77 5.67 -12.90
CA ARG A 71 10.54 5.99 -13.62
C ARG A 71 9.72 7.09 -12.93
N VAL A 72 9.56 7.03 -11.61
CA VAL A 72 8.82 8.04 -10.85
C VAL A 72 9.53 9.40 -10.93
N HIS A 73 10.86 9.39 -10.80
CA HIS A 73 11.67 10.60 -10.91
C HIS A 73 11.57 11.24 -12.30
N GLU A 74 11.57 10.44 -13.37
CA GLU A 74 11.42 10.93 -14.74
C GLU A 74 10.00 11.42 -15.07
N ARG A 75 8.97 10.70 -14.60
CA ARG A 75 7.57 11.00 -14.91
C ARG A 75 6.98 12.13 -14.04
N ILE A 76 7.59 12.44 -12.90
CA ILE A 76 7.15 13.51 -11.99
C ILE A 76 8.31 14.49 -11.75
N PRO A 77 8.64 15.33 -12.74
CA PRO A 77 9.72 16.32 -12.58
C PRO A 77 9.32 17.46 -11.63
N ASP A 78 8.03 17.80 -11.57
CA ASP A 78 7.48 18.81 -10.67
C ASP A 78 6.90 18.13 -9.41
N GLU A 79 7.75 17.91 -8.41
CA GLU A 79 7.34 17.34 -7.12
C GLU A 79 6.37 18.28 -6.40
N LYS A 80 5.12 17.84 -6.22
CA LYS A 80 4.12 18.57 -5.42
C LYS A 80 4.16 18.14 -3.96
N GLY A 81 4.68 16.94 -3.73
CA GLY A 81 4.77 16.32 -2.42
C GLY A 81 3.45 15.70 -1.97
N ILE A 82 3.59 14.72 -1.08
CA ILE A 82 2.48 14.00 -0.44
C ILE A 82 2.47 14.39 1.03
N SER A 83 1.36 14.94 1.50
CA SER A 83 1.11 15.27 2.91
C SER A 83 0.82 14.02 3.74
N PHE A 84 0.97 14.14 5.06
CA PHE A 84 0.63 13.05 5.97
C PHE A 84 -0.85 12.63 5.85
N SER A 85 -1.79 13.57 5.67
CA SER A 85 -3.20 13.25 5.48
C SER A 85 -3.46 12.45 4.20
N GLN A 86 -2.79 12.77 3.10
CA GLN A 86 -2.88 12.00 1.86
C GLN A 86 -2.29 10.61 2.05
N PHE A 87 -1.11 10.51 2.68
CA PHE A 87 -0.47 9.24 2.99
C PHE A 87 -1.35 8.33 3.87
N LYS A 88 -1.90 8.88 4.98
CA LYS A 88 -2.82 8.16 5.87
C LYS A 88 -4.06 7.68 5.13
N ALA A 89 -4.68 8.54 4.31
CA ALA A 89 -5.86 8.16 3.51
C ALA A 89 -5.56 7.01 2.54
N PHE A 90 -4.37 7.00 1.92
CA PHE A 90 -3.93 5.88 1.08
C PHE A 90 -3.78 4.59 1.89
N CYS A 91 -3.13 4.65 3.05
CA CYS A 91 -2.97 3.47 3.92
C CYS A 91 -4.32 2.94 4.44
N GLN A 92 -5.26 3.81 4.75
CA GLN A 92 -6.64 3.43 5.11
C GLN A 92 -7.35 2.75 3.94
N PHE A 93 -7.15 3.24 2.72
CA PHE A 93 -7.63 2.56 1.52
C PHE A 93 -7.06 1.14 1.39
N LEU A 94 -5.76 0.94 1.63
CA LEU A 94 -5.14 -0.39 1.58
C LEU A 94 -5.77 -1.39 2.57
N ASN A 95 -6.37 -0.94 3.67
CA ASN A 95 -7.11 -1.83 4.58
C ASN A 95 -8.34 -2.47 3.91
N ASN A 96 -8.85 -1.87 2.82
CA ASN A 96 -9.98 -2.35 2.02
C ASN A 96 -9.51 -2.96 0.69
N LEU A 97 -8.23 -3.35 0.58
CA LEU A 97 -7.64 -3.84 -0.67
C LEU A 97 -8.31 -5.12 -1.18
N ASP A 98 -8.81 -5.99 -0.31
CA ASP A 98 -9.50 -7.21 -0.74
C ASP A 98 -10.81 -6.90 -1.47
N ASP A 99 -11.63 -5.97 -0.96
CA ASP A 99 -12.85 -5.53 -1.63
C ASP A 99 -12.53 -4.81 -2.95
N PHE A 100 -11.51 -3.94 -2.93
CA PHE A 100 -11.02 -3.27 -4.13
C PHE A 100 -10.50 -4.28 -5.18
N SER A 101 -9.86 -5.36 -4.74
CA SER A 101 -9.35 -6.41 -5.63
C SER A 101 -10.47 -7.15 -6.37
N ILE A 102 -11.65 -7.29 -5.76
CA ILE A 102 -12.83 -7.87 -6.40
C ILE A 102 -13.29 -6.96 -7.54
N ALA A 103 -13.37 -5.65 -7.29
CA ALA A 103 -13.68 -4.67 -8.33
C ALA A 103 -12.65 -4.74 -9.47
N MET A 104 -11.35 -4.74 -9.16
CA MET A 104 -10.30 -4.81 -10.18
C MET A 104 -10.38 -6.08 -11.03
N ARG A 105 -10.65 -7.23 -10.42
CA ARG A 105 -10.82 -8.50 -11.16
C ARG A 105 -11.99 -8.44 -12.13
N MET A 106 -13.09 -7.76 -11.78
CA MET A 106 -14.24 -7.60 -12.66
C MET A 106 -13.86 -6.83 -13.94
N PHE A 107 -13.10 -5.74 -13.81
CA PHE A 107 -12.59 -4.97 -14.95
C PHE A 107 -11.62 -5.79 -15.81
N THR A 108 -10.65 -6.47 -15.16
CA THR A 108 -9.70 -7.34 -15.87
C THR A 108 -10.41 -8.48 -16.62
N PHE A 109 -11.45 -9.10 -16.05
CA PHE A 109 -12.24 -10.14 -16.73
C PHE A 109 -12.98 -9.63 -17.96
N ALA A 110 -13.38 -8.36 -17.95
CA ALA A 110 -13.97 -7.69 -19.10
C ALA A 110 -12.93 -7.25 -20.16
N ASN A 111 -11.65 -7.62 -20.00
CA ASN A 111 -10.51 -7.08 -20.75
C ASN A 111 -10.49 -5.56 -20.77
N ARG A 112 -10.89 -4.95 -19.64
CA ARG A 112 -10.85 -3.50 -19.42
C ARG A 112 -9.76 -3.20 -18.39
N PRO A 113 -8.62 -2.63 -18.80
CA PRO A 113 -7.73 -1.91 -17.89
C PRO A 113 -8.45 -0.78 -17.12
N ILE A 114 -7.91 -0.38 -15.98
CA ILE A 114 -8.54 0.61 -15.08
C ILE A 114 -7.87 1.97 -15.24
N SER A 115 -8.64 2.94 -15.73
CA SER A 115 -8.21 4.34 -15.81
C SER A 115 -8.16 5.01 -14.42
N GLN A 116 -7.49 6.17 -14.33
CA GLN A 116 -7.47 6.97 -13.09
C GLN A 116 -8.87 7.32 -12.57
N GLU A 117 -9.81 7.62 -13.47
CA GLU A 117 -11.19 7.95 -13.09
C GLU A 117 -11.91 6.74 -12.48
N GLU A 118 -11.74 5.57 -13.09
CA GLU A 118 -12.32 4.32 -12.60
C GLU A 118 -11.69 3.90 -11.27
N PHE A 119 -10.37 4.07 -11.12
CA PHE A 119 -9.67 3.84 -9.86
C PHE A 119 -10.24 4.75 -8.77
N HIS A 120 -10.34 6.05 -9.01
CA HIS A 120 -10.88 7.01 -8.06
C HIS A 120 -12.32 6.65 -7.63
N ARG A 121 -13.15 6.25 -8.59
CA ARG A 121 -14.53 5.80 -8.32
C ARG A 121 -14.56 4.52 -7.50
N ALA A 122 -13.73 3.53 -7.84
CA ALA A 122 -13.67 2.26 -7.13
C ALA A 122 -13.17 2.45 -5.69
N VAL A 123 -12.19 3.33 -5.44
CA VAL A 123 -11.77 3.67 -4.07
C VAL A 123 -12.90 4.28 -3.27
N ALA A 124 -13.61 5.26 -3.84
CA ALA A 124 -14.74 5.90 -3.16
C ALA A 124 -15.86 4.91 -2.79
N ILE A 125 -16.10 3.90 -3.63
CA ILE A 125 -17.07 2.83 -3.36
C ILE A 125 -16.58 1.91 -2.24
N CYS A 126 -15.29 1.54 -2.24
CA CYS A 126 -14.73 0.60 -1.26
C CYS A 126 -14.49 1.22 0.12
N THR A 127 -14.14 2.49 0.21
CA THR A 127 -13.74 3.14 1.48
C THR A 127 -14.76 4.16 1.99
N GLY A 128 -15.73 4.56 1.17
CA GLY A 128 -16.66 5.64 1.47
C GLY A 128 -16.04 7.04 1.39
N HIS A 129 -14.78 7.18 0.97
CA HIS A 129 -14.10 8.46 0.81
C HIS A 129 -13.23 8.48 -0.46
N SER A 130 -13.01 9.67 -1.01
CA SER A 130 -12.13 9.84 -2.18
C SER A 130 -10.68 10.07 -1.78
N LEU A 131 -9.76 9.66 -2.65
CA LEU A 131 -8.34 10.01 -2.54
C LEU A 131 -8.07 11.30 -3.30
N ASP A 132 -7.06 12.04 -2.86
CA ASP A 132 -6.63 13.25 -3.55
C ASP A 132 -6.10 12.93 -4.97
N ALA A 133 -6.37 13.82 -5.92
CA ALA A 133 -5.98 13.62 -7.32
C ALA A 133 -4.46 13.56 -7.52
N ASN A 134 -3.68 14.33 -6.76
CA ASN A 134 -2.21 14.28 -6.84
C ASN A 134 -1.71 12.90 -6.39
N LEU A 135 -2.27 12.39 -5.29
CA LEU A 135 -1.94 11.08 -4.76
C LEU A 135 -2.30 9.96 -5.76
N VAL A 136 -3.49 10.00 -6.37
CA VAL A 136 -3.88 9.01 -7.39
C VAL A 136 -2.94 9.07 -8.58
N ASN A 137 -2.59 10.26 -9.07
CA ASN A 137 -1.62 10.39 -10.15
C ASN A 137 -0.27 9.78 -9.76
N ALA A 138 0.27 10.09 -8.58
CA ALA A 138 1.52 9.50 -8.11
C ALA A 138 1.47 7.97 -8.07
N VAL A 139 0.38 7.37 -7.58
CA VAL A 139 0.17 5.92 -7.60
C VAL A 139 0.24 5.36 -9.02
N PHE A 140 -0.42 6.00 -10.00
CA PHE A 140 -0.35 5.56 -11.39
C PHE A 140 1.07 5.68 -11.95
N GLN A 141 1.77 6.78 -11.70
CA GLN A 141 3.15 6.92 -12.18
C GLN A 141 4.12 5.88 -11.59
N ILE A 142 3.82 5.38 -10.38
CA ILE A 142 4.58 4.30 -9.75
C ILE A 142 4.27 2.95 -10.41
N PHE A 143 3.00 2.58 -10.57
CA PHE A 143 2.62 1.20 -10.92
C PHE A 143 2.31 0.95 -12.39
N ASP A 144 2.06 1.99 -13.19
CA ASP A 144 1.82 1.86 -14.64
C ASP A 144 3.13 1.52 -15.37
N GLU A 145 3.35 0.24 -15.65
CA GLU A 145 4.63 -0.23 -16.18
C GLU A 145 4.79 0.06 -17.67
N ASP A 146 3.71 -0.04 -18.45
CA ASP A 146 3.73 0.16 -19.90
C ASP A 146 3.44 1.59 -20.33
N GLY A 147 3.01 2.45 -19.40
CA GLY A 147 2.75 3.87 -19.63
C GLY A 147 1.45 4.13 -20.39
N ASP A 148 0.51 3.18 -20.37
CA ASP A 148 -0.77 3.30 -21.07
C ASP A 148 -1.81 4.16 -20.30
N GLY A 149 -1.42 4.68 -19.12
CA GLY A 149 -2.25 5.51 -18.26
C GLY A 149 -3.26 4.72 -17.43
N GLN A 150 -3.12 3.40 -17.37
CA GLN A 150 -4.07 2.50 -16.75
C GLN A 150 -3.36 1.53 -15.79
N LEU A 151 -4.14 0.91 -14.90
CA LEU A 151 -3.63 -0.06 -13.93
C LEU A 151 -4.25 -1.43 -14.15
N SER A 152 -3.39 -2.43 -14.33
CA SER A 152 -3.76 -3.83 -14.31
C SER A 152 -3.74 -4.40 -12.88
N TYR A 153 -4.43 -5.54 -12.71
CA TYR A 153 -4.43 -6.26 -11.44
C TYR A 153 -3.00 -6.66 -11.00
N LYS A 154 -2.12 -7.02 -11.94
CA LYS A 154 -0.77 -7.49 -11.63
C LYS A 154 0.13 -6.34 -11.14
N GLU A 155 0.05 -5.19 -11.78
CA GLU A 155 0.83 -4.00 -11.44
C GLU A 155 0.53 -3.49 -10.03
N PHE A 156 -0.75 -3.44 -9.66
CA PHE A 156 -1.14 -2.80 -8.41
C PHE A 156 -1.41 -3.79 -7.26
N ILE A 157 -2.35 -4.74 -7.43
CA ILE A 157 -2.85 -5.57 -6.32
C ILE A 157 -1.77 -6.52 -5.80
N ALA A 158 -0.94 -7.09 -6.68
CA ALA A 158 0.10 -8.03 -6.27
C ALA A 158 1.09 -7.36 -5.31
N ILE A 159 1.54 -6.15 -5.65
CA ILE A 159 2.52 -5.40 -4.86
C ILE A 159 1.89 -4.87 -3.56
N MET A 160 0.69 -4.30 -3.63
CA MET A 160 0.02 -3.73 -2.47
C MET A 160 -0.43 -4.77 -1.45
N ARG A 161 -0.66 -6.02 -1.86
CA ARG A 161 -0.92 -7.11 -0.93
C ARG A 161 0.29 -7.35 -0.01
N ASP A 162 1.51 -7.34 -0.53
CA ASP A 162 2.70 -7.53 0.31
C ASP A 162 2.87 -6.38 1.29
N ARG A 163 2.66 -5.14 0.81
CA ARG A 163 2.71 -3.94 1.65
C ARG A 163 1.69 -3.98 2.79
N LEU A 164 0.44 -4.35 2.53
CA LEU A 164 -0.62 -4.43 3.54
C LEU A 164 -0.22 -5.36 4.71
N HIS A 165 0.47 -6.45 4.40
CA HIS A 165 0.93 -7.39 5.41
C HIS A 165 2.27 -7.00 6.04
N ARG A 166 2.88 -5.87 5.66
CA ARG A 166 4.15 -5.35 6.23
C ARG A 166 5.27 -6.41 6.30
N GLY A 167 5.31 -7.33 5.33
CA GLY A 167 6.27 -8.45 5.33
C GLY A 167 5.97 -9.58 6.34
N PHE A 168 4.89 -9.52 7.14
CA PHE A 168 4.57 -10.60 8.08
C PHE A 168 4.15 -11.91 7.41
N LYS A 169 3.69 -11.87 6.14
CA LYS A 169 3.40 -13.09 5.37
C LYS A 169 4.65 -13.80 4.84
N SER A 170 5.74 -13.08 4.57
CA SER A 170 6.99 -13.72 4.11
C SER A 170 7.64 -14.54 5.23
N HIS A 171 7.38 -14.22 6.50
CA HIS A 171 7.77 -15.07 7.63
C HIS A 171 6.94 -16.35 7.78
N LEU A 172 5.74 -16.43 7.17
CA LEU A 172 4.88 -17.62 7.21
C LEU A 172 5.14 -18.56 6.03
N VAL A 173 5.61 -18.02 4.90
CA VAL A 173 6.12 -18.82 3.79
C VAL A 173 7.55 -19.21 4.15
N LYS A 174 7.76 -20.44 4.63
CA LYS A 174 9.11 -20.97 4.80
C LYS A 174 9.85 -20.86 3.47
N THR A 175 10.74 -19.87 3.36
CA THR A 175 11.65 -19.63 2.23
C THR A 175 12.82 -20.61 2.22
N GLU A 176 12.86 -21.54 3.18
CA GLU A 176 13.87 -22.57 3.30
C GLU A 176 13.27 -23.97 3.18
N GLY A 177 14.02 -24.87 2.54
CA GLY A 177 13.69 -26.28 2.40
C GLY A 177 13.05 -26.66 1.06
N TRP A 178 12.62 -27.91 0.99
CA TRP A 178 12.22 -28.59 -0.25
C TRP A 178 11.04 -27.94 -0.98
N GLU A 179 10.11 -27.32 -0.24
CA GLU A 179 8.94 -26.66 -0.84
C GLU A 179 9.30 -25.32 -1.49
N ALA A 180 10.26 -24.56 -0.93
CA ALA A 180 10.80 -23.35 -1.56
C ALA A 180 11.56 -23.70 -2.86
N PHE A 181 12.37 -24.77 -2.83
CA PHE A 181 13.07 -25.28 -4.02
C PHE A 181 12.11 -25.69 -5.13
N LYS A 182 11.06 -26.47 -4.81
CA LYS A 182 10.02 -26.84 -5.77
C LYS A 182 9.30 -25.64 -6.36
N SER A 183 8.95 -24.64 -5.53
CA SER A 183 8.29 -23.43 -6.00
C SER A 183 9.15 -22.65 -6.98
N CYS A 184 10.46 -22.56 -6.71
CA CYS A 184 11.43 -21.91 -7.59
C CYS A 184 11.55 -22.64 -8.94
N ILE A 185 11.79 -23.96 -8.91
CA ILE A 185 11.85 -24.80 -10.13
C ILE A 185 10.56 -24.72 -10.95
N LYS A 186 9.40 -24.74 -10.28
CA LYS A 186 8.10 -24.70 -10.96
C LYS A 186 7.80 -23.34 -11.59
N THR A 187 8.40 -22.27 -11.07
CA THR A 187 8.30 -20.92 -11.64
C THR A 187 9.21 -20.78 -12.85
N GLU A 188 10.45 -21.26 -12.75
CA GLU A 188 11.41 -21.31 -13.87
C GLU A 188 10.91 -22.18 -15.03
N MET A 189 10.29 -23.33 -14.76
CA MET A 189 9.75 -24.20 -15.82
C MET A 189 8.46 -23.68 -16.48
N ARG A 190 7.92 -22.55 -16.02
CA ARG A 190 6.72 -21.92 -16.60
C ARG A 190 7.06 -20.72 -17.50
N ASN A 191 8.31 -20.28 -17.53
CA ASN A 191 8.89 -19.41 -18.54
C ASN A 191 9.48 -20.25 -19.70
#